data_AF-A0A2N3FXQ3-F1
#
_entry.id   AF-A0A2N3FXQ3-F1
#
_cell.length_a   1.000
_cell.length_b   1.000
_cell.length_c   1.000
_cell.angle_alpha   90.00
_cell.angle_beta   90.00
_cell.angle_gamma   90.00
#
_symmetry.space_group_name_H-M   'P 1'
#
loop_
_entity.id
_entity.type
_entity.pdbx_description
1 polymer ?
#
loop_
_entity_poly.entity_id
_entity_poly.type
_entity_poly.pdbx_seq_one_letter_code
_entity_poly.pdbx_strand_id
1 'polypeptide(L)'
;MLGAFIELRLLRLLVSLGTKSEPELAGDPVAELIRSTRFLVLNGSPARPALPAKTRSAISLVVDETEAIHLRRNALVHGVWANPESNALYVWRPARTSARDLEGGTTASRTTSRAEVKELIVQQGAVAQELERCRDLVEEVPRAWP
;
A
#
# COMPACT_ATOMS: atom_id res chain seq x y z
N MET A 1 2.04 -8.29 10.18
CA MET A 1 1.21 -7.30 10.91
C MET A 1 1.38 -5.88 10.39
N LEU A 2 2.59 -5.29 10.29
CA LEU A 2 2.72 -3.90 9.81
C LEU A 2 2.27 -3.67 8.35
N GLY A 3 2.56 -4.59 7.42
CA GLY A 3 2.07 -4.49 6.03
C GLY A 3 0.55 -4.40 5.97
N ALA A 4 -0.15 -5.29 6.68
CA ALA A 4 -1.60 -5.28 6.84
C ALA A 4 -2.16 -3.93 7.33
N PHE A 5 -1.42 -3.29 8.23
CA PHE A 5 -1.81 -2.04 8.83
C PHE A 5 -1.70 -0.88 7.84
N ILE A 6 -0.63 -0.80 7.05
CA ILE A 6 -0.50 0.17 5.95
C ILE A 6 -1.65 0.00 4.96
N GLU A 7 -1.94 -1.25 4.60
CA GLU A 7 -3.03 -1.57 3.66
C GLU A 7 -4.39 -1.12 4.20
N LEU A 8 -4.66 -1.34 5.49
CA LEU A 8 -5.87 -0.81 6.14
C LEU A 8 -5.93 0.72 6.13
N ARG A 9 -4.81 1.42 6.37
CA ARG A 9 -4.78 2.89 6.33
C ARG A 9 -4.98 3.43 4.93
N LEU A 10 -4.41 2.77 3.92
CA LEU A 10 -4.62 3.10 2.51
C LEU A 10 -6.08 2.87 2.08
N LEU A 11 -6.70 1.77 2.52
CA LEU A 11 -8.12 1.50 2.30
C LEU A 11 -9.00 2.60 2.88
N ARG A 12 -8.75 3.00 4.12
CA ARG A 12 -9.50 4.09 4.78
C ARG A 12 -9.35 5.42 4.05
N LEU A 13 -8.15 5.76 3.61
CA LEU A 13 -7.91 6.93 2.77
C LEU A 13 -8.72 6.86 1.47
N LEU A 14 -8.73 5.71 0.80
CA LEU A 14 -9.50 5.50 -0.42
C LEU A 14 -11.01 5.74 -0.19
N VAL A 15 -11.55 5.18 0.90
CA VAL A 15 -12.94 5.37 1.32
C VAL A 15 -13.25 6.85 1.55
N SER A 16 -12.38 7.57 2.27
CA SER A 16 -12.57 9.00 2.51
C SER A 16 -12.49 9.84 1.23
N LEU A 17 -11.84 9.37 0.15
CA LEU A 17 -11.87 10.01 -1.16
C LEU A 17 -13.21 9.83 -1.91
N GLY A 18 -14.19 9.13 -1.34
CA GLY A 18 -15.52 8.98 -1.91
C GLY A 18 -15.62 7.87 -2.94
N THR A 19 -14.98 6.74 -2.67
CA THR A 19 -15.07 5.50 -3.45
C THR A 19 -16.07 4.51 -2.83
N LYS A 20 -16.01 3.25 -3.26
CA LYS A 20 -16.68 2.08 -2.67
C LYS A 20 -16.38 1.91 -1.17
N SER A 21 -17.23 1.14 -0.49
CA SER A 21 -17.10 0.84 0.94
C SER A 21 -15.89 -0.05 1.25
N GLU A 22 -15.38 -0.03 2.50
CA GLU A 22 -14.24 -0.86 2.92
C GLU A 22 -14.38 -2.36 2.55
N PRO A 23 -15.55 -3.02 2.72
CA PRO A 23 -15.71 -4.44 2.38
C PRO A 23 -15.53 -4.74 0.89
N GLU A 24 -15.86 -3.79 0.00
CA GLU A 24 -15.77 -3.98 -1.44
C GLU A 24 -14.34 -3.91 -1.98
N LEU A 25 -13.43 -3.30 -1.20
CA LEU A 25 -12.01 -3.14 -1.52
C LEU A 25 -11.13 -4.09 -0.70
N ALA A 26 -11.71 -4.73 0.32
CA ALA A 26 -11.05 -5.67 1.22
C ALA A 26 -10.68 -6.95 0.47
N GLY A 27 -9.58 -6.92 -0.26
CA GLY A 27 -9.53 -7.77 -1.44
C GLY A 27 -8.29 -7.51 -2.25
N ASP A 28 -8.09 -6.24 -2.45
CA ASP A 28 -7.38 -5.82 -3.63
C ASP A 28 -5.88 -5.82 -3.37
N PRO A 29 -5.06 -6.15 -4.38
CA PRO A 29 -3.63 -5.98 -4.28
C PRO A 29 -3.29 -4.53 -3.91
N VAL A 30 -2.29 -4.34 -3.04
CA VAL A 30 -1.83 -3.00 -2.63
C VAL A 30 -1.54 -2.09 -3.81
N ALA A 31 -0.95 -2.64 -4.88
CA ALA A 31 -0.67 -1.90 -6.10
C ALA A 31 -1.93 -1.33 -6.77
N GLU A 32 -3.06 -2.04 -6.68
CA GLU A 32 -4.35 -1.59 -7.18
C GLU A 32 -4.97 -0.52 -6.27
N LEU A 33 -4.83 -0.66 -4.95
CA LEU A 33 -5.23 0.37 -3.98
C LEU A 33 -4.44 1.67 -4.18
N ILE A 34 -3.12 1.58 -4.36
CA ILE A 34 -2.23 2.72 -4.64
C ILE A 34 -2.66 3.42 -5.93
N ARG A 35 -2.86 2.65 -7.00
CA ARG A 35 -3.27 3.16 -8.32
C ARG A 35 -4.62 3.88 -8.23
N SER A 36 -5.58 3.27 -7.55
CA SER A 36 -6.91 3.84 -7.34
C SER A 36 -6.84 5.12 -6.51
N THR A 37 -5.99 5.16 -5.48
CA THR A 37 -5.77 6.36 -4.66
C THR A 37 -5.23 7.49 -5.51
N ARG A 38 -4.16 7.25 -6.29
CA ARG A 38 -3.60 8.26 -7.21
C ARG A 38 -4.64 8.78 -8.18
N PHE A 39 -5.44 7.89 -8.76
CA PHE A 39 -6.50 8.27 -9.68
C PHE A 39 -7.52 9.21 -9.03
N LEU A 40 -8.02 8.86 -7.84
CA LEU A 40 -9.03 9.65 -7.12
C LEU A 40 -8.47 10.97 -6.58
N VAL A 41 -7.20 11.02 -6.16
CA VAL A 41 -6.55 12.26 -5.74
C VAL A 41 -6.44 13.23 -6.91
N LEU A 42 -6.08 12.75 -8.09
CA LEU A 42 -5.90 13.61 -9.27
C LEU A 42 -7.23 14.04 -9.90
N ASN A 43 -8.16 13.10 -10.06
CA ASN A 43 -9.38 13.29 -10.84
C ASN A 43 -10.63 13.55 -9.98
N GLY A 44 -10.56 13.33 -8.66
CA GLY A 44 -11.71 13.35 -7.76
C GLY A 44 -12.59 12.10 -7.93
N SER A 45 -13.74 12.12 -7.27
CA SER A 45 -14.79 11.12 -7.44
C SER A 45 -16.15 11.80 -7.66
N PRO A 46 -17.16 11.09 -8.18
CA PRO A 46 -18.52 11.64 -8.28
C PRO A 46 -19.09 12.07 -6.93
N ALA A 47 -18.70 11.40 -5.85
CA ALA A 47 -19.14 11.70 -4.48
C ALA A 47 -18.31 12.82 -3.81
N ARG A 48 -17.15 13.17 -4.38
CA ARG A 48 -16.24 14.14 -3.78
C ARG A 48 -15.48 14.94 -4.85
N PRO A 49 -15.65 16.28 -4.89
CA PRO A 49 -14.96 17.11 -5.86
C PRO A 49 -13.44 17.08 -5.67
N ALA A 50 -12.72 17.59 -6.66
CA ALA A 50 -11.26 17.65 -6.64
C ALA A 50 -10.75 18.36 -5.37
N LEU A 51 -9.80 17.72 -4.68
CA LEU A 51 -9.18 18.25 -3.48
C LEU A 51 -8.33 19.50 -3.77
N PRO A 52 -8.11 20.39 -2.78
CA PRO A 52 -7.20 21.51 -2.91
C PRO A 52 -5.79 21.05 -3.35
N ALA A 53 -5.10 21.86 -4.15
CA ALA A 53 -3.79 21.51 -4.71
C ALA A 53 -2.77 21.09 -3.62
N LYS A 54 -2.74 21.82 -2.50
CA LYS A 54 -1.87 21.50 -1.35
C LYS A 54 -2.16 20.11 -0.77
N THR A 55 -3.44 19.77 -0.59
CA THR A 55 -3.88 18.48 -0.06
C THR A 55 -3.55 17.36 -1.05
N ARG A 56 -3.77 17.56 -2.35
CA ARG A 56 -3.39 16.59 -3.39
C ARG A 56 -1.89 16.30 -3.37
N SER A 57 -1.05 17.33 -3.34
CA SER A 57 0.40 17.16 -3.30
C SER A 57 0.87 16.41 -2.05
N ALA A 58 0.29 16.71 -0.88
CA ALA A 58 0.61 16.00 0.35
C ALA A 58 0.24 14.51 0.27
N ILE A 59 -0.96 14.19 -0.22
CA ILE A 59 -1.41 12.80 -0.36
C ILE A 59 -0.56 12.06 -1.39
N SER A 60 -0.28 12.65 -2.55
CA SER A 60 0.52 12.02 -3.59
C SER A 60 1.91 11.63 -3.07
N LEU A 61 2.57 12.53 -2.31
CA LEU A 61 3.87 12.24 -1.70
C LEU A 61 3.81 11.00 -0.80
N VAL A 62 2.82 10.93 0.10
CA VAL A 62 2.67 9.81 1.04
C VAL A 62 2.32 8.51 0.31
N VAL A 63 1.52 8.57 -0.76
CA VAL A 63 1.20 7.40 -1.58
C VAL A 63 2.43 6.89 -2.34
N ASP A 64 3.29 7.78 -2.83
CA ASP A 64 4.55 7.42 -3.48
C ASP A 64 5.54 6.77 -2.49
N GLU A 65 5.65 7.32 -1.28
CA GLU A 65 6.43 6.72 -0.18
C GLU A 65 5.88 5.34 0.22
N THR A 66 4.56 5.19 0.25
CA THR A 66 3.88 3.92 0.52
C THR A 66 4.29 2.87 -0.52
N GLU A 67 4.24 3.19 -1.81
CA GLU A 67 4.67 2.29 -2.88
C GLU A 67 6.14 1.88 -2.72
N ALA A 68 7.02 2.85 -2.48
CA ALA A 68 8.46 2.60 -2.32
C ALA A 68 8.75 1.64 -1.16
N ILE A 69 8.07 1.83 -0.01
CA ILE A 69 8.20 0.95 1.16
C ILE A 69 7.67 -0.45 0.87
N HIS A 70 6.55 -0.58 0.16
CA HIS A 70 6.02 -1.88 -0.23
C HIS A 70 6.97 -2.63 -1.17
N LEU A 71 7.58 -1.94 -2.13
CA LEU A 71 8.59 -2.53 -3.02
C LEU A 71 9.85 -2.95 -2.25
N ARG A 72 10.36 -2.10 -1.35
CA ARG A 72 11.51 -2.43 -0.49
C ARG A 72 11.22 -3.64 0.40
N ARG A 73 10.02 -3.72 0.98
CA ARG A 73 9.56 -4.87 1.76
C ARG A 73 9.55 -6.15 0.93
N ASN A 74 8.95 -6.13 -0.26
CA ASN A 74 8.86 -7.31 -1.11
C ASN A 74 10.27 -7.78 -1.51
N ALA A 75 11.15 -6.87 -1.93
CA ALA A 75 12.54 -7.20 -2.25
C ALA A 75 13.27 -7.86 -1.06
N LEU A 76 13.06 -7.36 0.17
CA LEU A 76 13.64 -7.93 1.38
C LEU A 76 13.11 -9.33 1.68
N VAL A 77 11.80 -9.51 1.59
CA VAL A 77 11.12 -10.80 1.82
C VAL A 77 11.62 -11.84 0.82
N HIS A 78 11.61 -11.52 -0.47
CA HIS A 78 12.10 -12.42 -1.52
C HIS A 78 13.61 -12.70 -1.42
N GLY A 79 14.41 -11.74 -0.94
CA GLY A 79 15.85 -11.92 -0.75
C GLY A 79 16.23 -12.79 0.47
N VAL A 80 15.40 -12.79 1.52
CA VAL A 80 15.63 -13.58 2.74
C VAL A 80 15.02 -14.98 2.63
N TRP A 81 13.91 -15.12 1.92
CA TRP A 81 13.23 -16.41 1.73
C TRP A 81 13.25 -16.80 0.26
N ALA A 82 14.16 -17.71 -0.07
CA ALA A 82 14.37 -18.28 -1.40
C ALA A 82 13.13 -18.97 -2.00
N ASN A 83 12.11 -19.32 -1.18
CA ASN A 83 10.87 -19.92 -1.66
C ASN A 83 9.64 -19.39 -0.88
N PRO A 84 9.12 -18.20 -1.22
CA PRO A 84 7.96 -17.61 -0.57
C PRO A 84 6.64 -18.33 -0.89
N GLU A 85 6.61 -19.16 -1.94
CA GLU A 85 5.43 -19.94 -2.34
C GLU A 85 5.15 -21.12 -1.40
N SER A 86 6.21 -21.66 -0.78
CA SER A 86 6.12 -22.84 0.10
C SER A 86 5.73 -22.52 1.56
N ASN A 87 5.74 -21.25 1.97
CA ASN A 87 5.58 -20.88 3.37
C ASN A 87 4.28 -20.10 3.60
N ALA A 88 3.23 -20.84 3.97
CA ALA A 88 1.86 -20.35 4.17
C ALA A 88 1.74 -19.16 5.15
N LEU A 89 2.74 -18.93 5.99
CA LEU A 89 2.77 -17.83 6.97
C LEU A 89 3.04 -16.44 6.35
N TYR A 90 3.55 -16.37 5.11
CA TYR A 90 4.00 -15.11 4.48
C TYR A 90 3.20 -14.71 3.23
N VAL A 91 2.18 -15.48 2.87
CA VAL A 91 1.33 -15.24 1.71
C VAL A 91 0.27 -14.20 2.07
N TRP A 92 0.57 -12.90 1.87
CA TRP A 92 -0.50 -11.92 1.71
C TRP A 92 -1.14 -12.14 0.33
N ARG A 93 -2.08 -13.09 0.31
CA ARG A 93 -2.91 -13.61 -0.80
C ARG A 93 -2.24 -14.56 -1.80
N PRO A 94 -2.94 -15.64 -2.23
CA PRO A 94 -2.38 -16.63 -3.13
C PRO A 94 -2.16 -16.01 -4.52
N ALA A 95 -0.94 -16.09 -5.03
CA ALA A 95 -0.72 -15.95 -6.45
C ALA A 95 -1.53 -17.05 -7.15
N ARG A 96 -2.34 -16.69 -8.16
CA ARG A 96 -2.90 -17.70 -9.06
C ARG A 96 -1.71 -18.42 -9.69
N THR A 97 -1.48 -19.66 -9.28
CA THR A 97 -0.40 -20.50 -9.79
C THR A 97 -0.53 -20.62 -11.30
N SER A 98 0.40 -19.99 -12.02
CA SER A 98 0.57 -20.23 -13.44
C SER A 98 1.48 -21.47 -13.60
N ALA A 99 1.23 -22.31 -14.59
CA ALA A 99 1.99 -23.54 -14.81
C ALA A 99 3.47 -23.32 -15.21
N ARG A 100 3.97 -22.07 -15.15
CA ARG A 100 5.28 -21.65 -15.68
C ARG A 100 6.38 -21.54 -14.63
N ASP A 101 6.05 -21.68 -13.34
CA ASP A 101 6.95 -21.34 -12.23
C ASP A 101 7.82 -22.53 -11.74
N LEU A 102 7.89 -23.63 -12.51
CA LEU A 102 8.64 -24.85 -12.15
C LEU A 102 10.13 -24.85 -12.53
N GLU A 103 10.65 -23.82 -13.21
CA GLU A 103 12.07 -23.75 -13.58
C GLU A 103 12.86 -22.86 -12.61
N GLY A 104 13.34 -23.50 -11.54
CA GLY A 104 14.09 -22.87 -10.45
C GLY A 104 15.38 -22.17 -10.91
N GLY A 105 15.37 -20.84 -10.84
CA GLY A 105 16.57 -20.00 -10.95
C GLY A 105 17.42 -20.02 -9.68
N THR A 106 18.73 -19.87 -9.86
CA THR A 106 19.75 -19.79 -8.80
C THR A 106 19.40 -18.69 -7.79
N THR A 107 19.04 -19.12 -6.58
CA THR A 107 18.62 -18.24 -5.50
C THR A 107 19.82 -17.59 -4.84
N ALA A 108 20.06 -16.33 -5.18
CA ALA A 108 21.05 -15.49 -4.50
C ALA A 108 20.56 -15.22 -3.06
N SER A 109 21.05 -15.99 -2.10
CA SER A 109 20.81 -15.78 -0.67
C SER A 109 21.51 -14.49 -0.22
N ARG A 110 20.80 -13.36 -0.23
CA ARG A 110 21.28 -12.11 0.34
C ARG A 110 21.16 -12.18 1.87
N THR A 111 22.28 -12.01 2.58
CA THR A 111 22.26 -11.85 4.04
C THR A 111 21.77 -10.43 4.36
N THR A 112 20.47 -10.23 4.47
CA THR A 112 19.89 -8.95 4.90
C THR A 112 20.34 -8.61 6.31
N SER A 113 20.88 -7.40 6.53
CA SER A 113 21.32 -6.98 7.86
C SER A 113 20.13 -6.71 8.79
N ARG A 114 20.25 -7.04 10.09
CA ARG A 114 19.21 -6.72 11.10
C ARG A 114 18.88 -5.22 11.15
N ALA A 115 19.84 -4.37 10.81
CA ALA A 115 19.68 -2.93 10.72
C ALA A 115 18.69 -2.53 9.59
N GLU A 116 18.81 -3.13 8.41
CA GLU A 116 17.88 -2.87 7.28
C GLU A 116 16.43 -3.27 7.61
N VAL A 117 16.24 -4.40 8.30
CA VAL A 117 14.90 -4.83 8.74
C VAL A 117 14.32 -3.84 9.75
N LYS A 118 15.12 -3.40 10.72
CA LYS A 118 14.69 -2.44 11.75
C LYS A 118 14.33 -1.08 11.12
N GLU A 119 15.14 -0.60 10.19
CA GLU A 119 14.88 0.63 9.44
C GLU A 119 13.55 0.54 8.67
N LEU A 120 13.32 -0.58 7.97
CA LEU A 120 12.08 -0.79 7.22
C LEU A 120 10.85 -0.80 8.13
N ILE A 121 10.92 -1.39 9.32
CA ILE A 121 9.81 -1.39 10.29
C ILE A 121 9.50 0.04 10.75
N VAL A 122 10.53 0.85 11.03
CA VAL A 122 10.34 2.26 11.42
C VAL A 122 9.70 3.06 10.30
N GLN A 123 10.18 2.90 9.06
CA GLN A 123 9.63 3.56 7.87
C GLN A 123 8.15 3.17 7.64
N GLN A 124 7.83 1.88 7.76
CA GLN A 124 6.46 1.39 7.66
C GLN A 124 5.54 2.00 8.72
N GLY A 125 6.03 2.16 9.95
CA GLY A 125 5.29 2.81 11.04
C GLY A 125 5.01 4.28 10.76
N ALA A 126 6.02 5.02 10.26
CA ALA A 126 5.89 6.43 9.93
C ALA A 126 4.86 6.65 8.80
N VAL A 127 4.96 5.91 7.70
CA VAL A 127 4.02 6.05 6.58
C VAL A 127 2.59 5.69 6.97
N ALA A 128 2.39 4.69 7.84
CA ALA A 128 1.04 4.39 8.34
C ALA A 128 0.42 5.54 9.13
N GLN A 129 1.22 6.34 9.86
CA GLN A 129 0.75 7.54 10.55
C GLN A 129 0.46 8.67 9.56
N GLU A 130 1.30 8.87 8.54
CA GLU A 130 1.06 9.90 7.53
C GLU A 130 -0.18 9.60 6.68
N LEU A 131 -0.45 8.33 6.37
CA LEU A 131 -1.69 7.93 5.68
C LEU A 131 -2.94 8.26 6.51
N GLU A 132 -2.87 8.11 7.84
CA GLU A 132 -3.97 8.52 8.72
C GLU A 132 -4.15 10.04 8.70
N ARG A 133 -3.07 10.82 8.78
CA ARG A 133 -3.15 12.28 8.66
C ARG A 133 -3.70 12.72 7.32
N CYS A 134 -3.34 12.02 6.24
CA CYS A 134 -3.93 12.25 4.92
C CYS A 134 -5.44 12.00 4.92
N ARG A 135 -5.92 10.96 5.61
CA ARG A 135 -7.37 10.73 5.76
C ARG A 135 -8.03 11.90 6.49
N ASP A 136 -7.45 12.36 7.59
CA ASP A 136 -7.98 13.46 8.39
C ASP A 136 -8.00 14.76 7.57
N LEU A 137 -6.92 15.08 6.84
CA LEU A 137 -6.84 16.22 5.91
C LEU A 137 -7.91 16.14 4.83
N VAL A 138 -8.18 14.93 4.32
CA VAL A 138 -9.26 14.70 3.38
C VAL A 138 -10.59 14.99 4.06
N GLU A 139 -10.87 14.45 5.24
CA GLU A 139 -12.13 14.65 5.97
C GLU A 139 -12.41 16.10 6.39
N GLU A 140 -11.38 16.91 6.64
CA GLU A 140 -11.48 18.35 6.93
C GLU A 140 -11.94 19.19 5.72
N VAL A 141 -11.72 18.71 4.48
CA VAL A 141 -12.18 19.41 3.28
C VAL A 141 -13.71 19.28 3.20
N PRO A 142 -14.47 20.40 3.19
CA PRO A 142 -15.92 20.34 3.10
C PRO A 142 -16.37 19.48 1.92
N ARG A 143 -17.28 18.55 2.18
CA ARG A 143 -17.94 17.81 1.09
C ARG A 143 -18.79 18.83 0.32
N ALA A 144 -18.71 18.85 -1.00
CA ALA A 144 -19.69 19.60 -1.78
C ALA A 144 -21.07 19.07 -1.39
N TRP A 145 -21.94 19.94 -0.89
CA TRP A 145 -23.35 19.59 -0.75
C TRP A 145 -23.93 19.33 -2.14
N PRO A 146 -24.80 18.32 -2.27
CA PRO A 146 -25.52 18.05 -3.51
C PRO A 146 -26.39 19.23 -3.94
#